data_AF-A0A3S7V007-F1
#
_entry.id   AF-A0A3S7V007-F1
#
_cell.length_a   1.000
_cell.length_b   1.000
_cell.length_c   1.000
_cell.angle_alpha   90.00
_cell.angle_beta   90.00
_cell.angle_gamma   90.00
#
_symmetry.space_group_name_H-M   'P 1'
#
loop_
_entity.id
_entity.type
_entity.pdbx_description
1 polymer ?
#
loop_
_entity_poly.entity_id
_entity_poly.type
_entity_poly.pdbx_seq_one_letter_code
_entity_poly.pdbx_strand_id
1 'polypeptide(L)'
;MPRSTSESMSPDAPVSLVVPFGAIGLVGGWLTADSFHLQDDAPRYLLAGVTPVVAALLGSYLTRRIGGVGTGSAAAASSAGAGWVDSAAWMEGPGQWTRRGPIVASLLALWSIGVAGVVNGMTIGLMLGPAGMIIGAAFGAVFSLPFVPALAAVLLAANRVGRARAGSIVARADRRAVWAATSAVIALAVLTARVLFGAPLAPELGRAVAAVGLAAVGALFVVDAVALARVLTLPRGPMAAGEGGGAGEIEVEVGGRGEAGELGELGEGETGSGRSAARGRGMGERIDLGLGDEVQVEVVRPTHAYRGTRQIARMVRGNRERAAAVLRAALAQGGIALAIGAALWGEPWK
;
A
#
# COMPACT_ATOMS: atom_id res chain seq x y z
N MET A 1 -3.48 -33.56 7.10
CA MET A 1 -3.32 -32.61 5.97
C MET A 1 -2.88 -31.27 6.54
N PRO A 2 -1.70 -30.75 6.19
CA PRO A 2 -1.29 -29.42 6.64
C PRO A 2 -2.14 -28.38 5.92
N ARG A 3 -2.94 -27.61 6.67
CA ARG A 3 -3.54 -26.38 6.17
C ARG A 3 -2.39 -25.45 5.79
N SER A 4 -2.27 -25.18 4.48
CA SER A 4 -1.32 -24.22 3.97
C SER A 4 -1.66 -22.86 4.57
N THR A 5 -0.94 -22.45 5.60
CA THR A 5 -1.07 -21.15 6.28
C THR A 5 -0.62 -19.97 5.41
N SER A 6 -0.30 -20.22 4.14
CA SER A 6 -0.43 -19.20 3.11
C SER A 6 -1.91 -19.01 2.72
N GLU A 7 -2.77 -18.78 3.73
CA GLU A 7 -3.91 -17.88 3.58
C GLU A 7 -3.28 -16.56 3.08
N SER A 8 -3.23 -16.36 1.78
CA SER A 8 -4.31 -15.68 1.09
C SER A 8 -4.78 -14.46 1.88
N MET A 9 -3.83 -13.63 2.33
CA MET A 9 -4.11 -12.20 2.38
C MET A 9 -4.66 -11.86 1.01
N SER A 10 -5.99 -11.75 0.94
CA SER A 10 -6.69 -11.35 -0.27
C SER A 10 -5.93 -10.13 -0.77
N PRO A 11 -5.30 -10.21 -1.94
CA PRO A 11 -4.37 -9.17 -2.35
C PRO A 11 -5.08 -7.83 -2.59
N ASP A 12 -6.42 -7.83 -2.51
CA ASP A 12 -7.33 -6.68 -2.58
C ASP A 12 -7.64 -6.05 -1.22
N ALA A 13 -7.10 -6.57 -0.10
CA ALA A 13 -7.33 -5.97 1.21
C ALA A 13 -6.78 -4.52 1.26
N PRO A 14 -7.57 -3.55 1.77
CA PRO A 14 -7.13 -2.17 1.91
C PRO A 14 -5.91 -2.09 2.83
N VAL A 15 -5.03 -1.12 2.57
CA VAL A 15 -3.86 -0.90 3.43
C VAL A 15 -4.33 -0.39 4.78
N SER A 16 -3.98 -1.13 5.82
CA SER A 16 -4.22 -0.70 7.19
C SER A 16 -3.44 0.58 7.49
N LEU A 17 -4.16 1.67 7.75
CA LEU A 17 -3.61 2.95 8.20
C LEU A 17 -3.41 3.01 9.72
N VAL A 18 -3.80 1.96 10.44
CA VAL A 18 -3.71 1.88 11.92
C VAL A 18 -2.28 2.09 12.38
N VAL A 19 -1.33 1.35 11.81
CA VAL A 19 0.08 1.41 12.23
C VAL A 19 0.75 2.71 11.79
N PRO A 20 0.62 3.18 10.53
CA PRO A 20 1.13 4.49 10.13
C PRO A 20 0.62 5.64 11.00
N PHE A 21 -0.67 5.67 11.30
CA PHE A 21 -1.25 6.72 12.14
C PHE A 21 -0.79 6.59 13.59
N GLY A 22 -0.75 5.38 14.14
CA GLY A 22 -0.24 5.14 15.49
C GLY A 22 1.21 5.61 15.64
N ALA A 23 2.07 5.36 14.64
CA ALA A 23 3.45 5.83 14.64
C ALA A 23 3.54 7.37 14.62
N ILE A 24 2.75 8.03 13.76
CA ILE A 24 2.68 9.51 13.72
C ILE A 24 2.16 10.06 15.04
N GLY A 25 1.13 9.44 15.62
CA GLY A 25 0.56 9.82 16.90
C GLY A 25 1.54 9.67 18.06
N LEU A 26 2.33 8.58 18.08
CA LEU A 26 3.37 8.36 19.08
C LEU A 26 4.42 9.49 19.04
N VAL A 27 4.95 9.77 17.85
CA VAL A 27 5.95 10.83 17.67
C VAL A 27 5.34 12.19 17.98
N GLY A 28 4.14 12.49 17.49
CA GLY A 28 3.45 13.75 17.73
C GLY A 28 3.15 13.98 19.21
N GLY A 29 2.67 12.96 19.94
CA GLY A 29 2.42 13.04 21.38
C GLY A 29 3.71 13.29 22.17
N TRP A 30 4.79 12.61 21.80
CA TRP A 30 6.10 12.81 22.41
C TRP A 30 6.66 14.21 22.17
N LEU A 31 6.68 14.66 20.91
CA LEU A 31 7.13 16.01 20.54
C LEU A 31 6.32 17.09 21.26
N THR A 32 5.00 16.92 21.34
CA THR A 32 4.11 17.85 22.03
C THR A 32 4.45 17.95 23.52
N ALA A 33 4.62 16.81 24.18
CA ALA A 33 4.97 16.79 25.60
C ALA A 33 6.32 17.47 25.88
N ASP A 34 7.32 17.25 25.02
CA ASP A 34 8.64 17.85 25.16
C ASP A 34 8.61 19.37 24.88
N SER A 35 7.81 19.85 23.90
CA SER A 35 7.67 21.28 23.59
C SER A 35 7.09 22.10 24.74
N PHE A 36 6.16 21.54 25.52
CA PHE A 36 5.49 22.27 26.60
C PHE A 36 6.31 22.35 27.90
N HIS A 37 7.51 21.73 27.96
CA HIS A 37 8.37 21.74 29.16
C HIS A 37 7.59 21.43 30.44
N LEU A 38 6.66 20.45 30.36
CA LEU A 38 5.83 20.08 31.49
C LEU A 38 6.75 19.57 32.61
N GLN A 39 6.64 20.18 33.80
CA GLN A 39 7.50 19.82 34.93
C GLN A 39 7.26 18.39 35.43
N ASP A 40 6.04 17.88 35.23
CA ASP A 40 5.66 16.53 35.59
C ASP A 40 5.81 15.56 34.42
N ASP A 41 6.36 14.38 34.69
CA ASP A 41 6.46 13.29 33.72
C ASP A 41 5.09 12.66 33.40
N ALA A 42 4.11 12.81 34.30
CA ALA A 42 2.79 12.23 34.15
C ALA A 42 2.08 12.64 32.84
N PRO A 43 1.90 13.94 32.53
CA PRO A 43 1.26 14.36 31.26
C PRO A 43 2.08 13.95 30.03
N ARG A 44 3.41 13.80 30.15
CA ARG A 44 4.25 13.30 29.06
C ARG A 44 3.93 11.85 28.71
N TYR A 45 3.89 10.96 29.70
CA TYR A 45 3.51 9.56 29.48
C TYR A 45 2.06 9.44 29.02
N LEU A 46 1.19 10.30 29.54
CA LEU A 46 -0.22 10.30 29.20
C LEU A 46 -0.44 10.69 27.72
N LEU A 47 0.22 11.76 27.24
CA LEU A 47 0.21 12.13 25.82
C LEU A 47 0.85 11.06 24.94
N ALA A 48 2.03 10.56 25.33
CA ALA A 48 2.71 9.51 24.58
C ALA A 48 1.90 8.20 24.50
N GLY A 49 1.03 7.91 25.47
CA GLY A 49 0.15 6.75 25.49
C GLY A 49 -1.18 6.96 24.75
N VAL A 50 -1.86 8.08 24.99
CA VAL A 50 -3.20 8.35 24.45
C VAL A 50 -3.16 8.70 22.96
N THR A 51 -2.21 9.55 22.55
CA THR A 51 -2.14 10.03 21.17
C THR A 51 -1.97 8.91 20.13
N PRO A 52 -1.09 7.90 20.28
CA PRO A 52 -0.99 6.81 19.31
C PRO A 52 -2.25 5.95 19.25
N VAL A 53 -2.95 5.74 20.38
CA VAL A 53 -4.21 4.97 20.42
C VAL A 53 -5.30 5.70 19.64
N VAL A 54 -5.48 6.99 19.90
CA VAL A 54 -6.46 7.83 19.20
C VAL A 54 -6.14 7.89 17.71
N ALA A 55 -4.87 8.08 17.35
CA ALA A 55 -4.44 8.10 15.96
C ALA A 55 -4.66 6.74 15.29
N ALA A 56 -4.35 5.62 15.95
CA ALA A 56 -4.58 4.26 15.44
C ALA A 56 -6.07 3.99 15.20
N LEU A 57 -6.95 4.43 16.11
CA LEU A 57 -8.40 4.31 15.96
C LEU A 57 -8.91 5.15 14.78
N LEU A 58 -8.42 6.38 14.62
CA LEU A 58 -8.69 7.22 13.44
C LEU A 58 -8.19 6.54 12.16
N GLY A 59 -6.99 5.96 12.17
CA GLY A 59 -6.44 5.19 11.06
C GLY A 59 -7.32 3.98 10.71
N SER A 60 -7.84 3.26 11.71
CA SER A 60 -8.81 2.16 11.50
C SER A 60 -10.10 2.67 10.88
N TYR A 61 -10.64 3.78 11.40
CA TYR A 61 -11.87 4.39 10.88
C TYR A 61 -11.69 4.81 9.41
N LEU A 62 -10.59 5.48 9.08
CA LEU A 62 -10.26 5.89 7.72
C LEU A 62 -10.02 4.68 6.81
N THR A 63 -9.35 3.63 7.29
CA THR A 63 -9.16 2.39 6.52
C THR A 63 -10.50 1.77 6.16
N ARG A 64 -11.47 1.72 7.10
CA ARG A 64 -12.82 1.20 6.83
C ARG A 64 -13.60 2.08 5.86
N ARG A 65 -13.47 3.41 6.00
CA ARG A 65 -14.13 4.38 5.11
C ARG A 65 -13.57 4.34 3.69
N ILE A 66 -12.24 4.35 3.54
CA ILE A 66 -11.53 4.31 2.25
C ILE A 66 -11.68 2.94 1.58
N GLY A 67 -11.54 1.87 2.37
CA GLY A 67 -11.60 0.50 1.88
C GLY A 67 -12.96 0.09 1.34
N GLY A 68 -14.00 0.93 1.49
CA GLY A 68 -15.31 0.70 0.89
C GLY A 68 -15.90 -0.66 1.25
N VAL A 69 -15.45 -1.27 2.36
CA VAL A 69 -16.00 -2.51 2.88
C VAL A 69 -17.34 -2.13 3.51
N GLY A 70 -18.29 -1.82 2.63
CA GLY A 70 -19.69 -1.91 2.96
C GLY A 70 -19.88 -3.32 3.44
N THR A 71 -20.14 -3.45 4.74
CA THR A 71 -20.70 -4.64 5.37
C THR A 71 -22.09 -4.99 4.82
N GLY A 72 -22.42 -4.56 3.59
CA GLY A 72 -23.75 -4.51 3.01
C GLY A 72 -23.99 -5.44 1.81
N SER A 73 -23.04 -6.30 1.40
CA SER A 73 -23.27 -7.22 0.26
C SER A 73 -23.47 -8.70 0.66
N ALA A 74 -23.28 -9.06 1.94
CA ALA A 74 -23.59 -10.43 2.38
C ALA A 74 -25.09 -10.69 2.62
N ALA A 75 -25.94 -9.68 2.45
CA ALA A 75 -27.40 -9.80 2.50
C ALA A 75 -28.05 -9.48 1.15
N ALA A 76 -27.36 -9.73 0.04
CA ALA A 76 -28.04 -9.92 -1.24
C ALA A 76 -28.89 -11.19 -1.11
N ALA A 77 -30.12 -10.95 -0.70
CA ALA A 77 -31.19 -11.89 -0.62
C ALA A 77 -31.20 -12.78 -1.87
N SER A 78 -31.39 -14.06 -1.64
CA SER A 78 -31.93 -15.02 -2.58
C SER A 78 -33.35 -14.62 -3.02
N SER A 79 -33.50 -13.46 -3.65
CA SER A 79 -34.73 -13.11 -4.35
C SER A 79 -34.65 -13.70 -5.75
N ALA A 80 -35.15 -14.93 -5.87
CA ALA A 80 -35.54 -15.52 -7.14
C ALA A 80 -36.67 -14.68 -7.75
N GLY A 81 -36.31 -13.60 -8.44
CA GLY A 81 -37.24 -12.70 -9.10
C GLY A 81 -36.58 -12.13 -10.34
N ALA A 82 -36.88 -12.74 -11.48
CA ALA A 82 -36.36 -12.37 -12.78
C ALA A 82 -36.79 -10.93 -13.16
N GLY A 83 -35.90 -9.96 -12.95
CA GLY A 83 -36.01 -8.60 -13.46
C GLY A 83 -34.65 -8.17 -14.01
N TRP A 84 -34.48 -8.31 -15.32
CA TRP A 84 -33.24 -8.01 -16.07
C TRP A 84 -33.03 -6.50 -16.31
N VAL A 85 -33.21 -5.66 -15.27
CA VAL A 85 -33.02 -4.22 -15.40
C VAL A 85 -32.20 -3.72 -14.21
N ASP A 86 -31.06 -3.10 -14.51
CA ASP A 86 -30.08 -2.45 -13.62
C ASP A 86 -28.94 -3.29 -13.00
N SER A 87 -28.35 -4.19 -13.80
CA SER A 87 -27.03 -4.80 -13.52
C SER A 87 -25.84 -3.83 -13.60
N ALA A 88 -26.06 -2.52 -13.70
CA ALA A 88 -25.00 -1.50 -13.76
C ALA A 88 -24.48 -1.06 -12.37
N ALA A 89 -25.18 -1.41 -11.28
CA ALA A 89 -24.81 -0.99 -9.92
C ALA A 89 -23.70 -1.83 -9.25
N TRP A 90 -23.35 -3.01 -9.79
CA TRP A 90 -22.38 -3.92 -9.18
C TRP A 90 -20.96 -3.81 -9.74
N MET A 91 -20.75 -2.93 -10.73
CA MET A 91 -19.42 -2.55 -11.23
C MET A 91 -18.86 -1.32 -10.51
N GLU A 92 -19.25 -1.10 -9.25
CA GLU A 92 -18.55 -0.18 -8.36
C GLU A 92 -17.25 -0.82 -7.89
N GLY A 93 -16.27 -0.86 -8.81
CA GLY A 93 -14.96 -1.42 -8.53
C GLY A 93 -14.23 -0.69 -7.39
N PRO A 94 -13.30 -1.39 -6.71
CA PRO A 94 -12.41 -0.78 -5.72
C PRO A 94 -11.70 0.42 -6.36
N GLY A 95 -11.95 1.62 -5.82
CA GLY A 95 -11.41 2.87 -6.38
C GLY A 95 -12.38 4.04 -6.52
N GLN A 96 -13.68 3.92 -6.19
CA GLN A 96 -14.59 5.08 -6.22
C GLN A 96 -14.08 6.28 -5.38
N TRP A 97 -13.34 6.03 -4.31
CA TRP A 97 -12.68 7.07 -3.52
C TRP A 97 -11.67 7.90 -4.32
N THR A 98 -10.97 7.31 -5.31
CA THR A 98 -10.06 8.04 -6.18
C THR A 98 -10.80 9.06 -7.07
N ARG A 99 -12.09 8.86 -7.36
CA ARG A 99 -12.90 9.82 -8.13
C ARG A 99 -13.33 11.03 -7.31
N ARG A 100 -13.43 10.93 -5.98
CA ARG A 100 -13.78 12.07 -5.11
C ARG A 100 -12.64 13.07 -4.90
N GLY A 101 -11.47 12.80 -5.49
CA GLY A 101 -10.39 13.76 -5.67
C GLY A 101 -9.61 14.11 -4.39
N PRO A 102 -8.53 14.90 -4.54
CA PRO A 102 -7.67 15.32 -3.43
C PRO A 102 -8.42 16.15 -2.37
N ILE A 103 -9.52 16.79 -2.73
CA ILE A 103 -10.32 17.63 -1.83
C ILE A 103 -10.91 16.81 -0.68
N VAL A 104 -11.52 15.65 -0.97
CA VAL A 104 -12.11 14.82 0.07
C VAL A 104 -11.03 14.23 0.99
N ALA A 105 -9.86 13.88 0.44
CA ALA A 105 -8.72 13.46 1.25
C ALA A 105 -8.25 14.56 2.20
N SER A 106 -8.14 15.80 1.72
CA SER A 106 -7.78 16.97 2.54
C SER A 106 -8.83 17.27 3.61
N LEU A 107 -10.12 17.17 3.29
CA LEU A 107 -11.20 17.37 4.27
C LEU A 107 -11.17 16.29 5.37
N LEU A 108 -10.88 15.04 5.02
CA LEU A 108 -10.75 13.97 6.01
C LEU A 108 -9.49 14.09 6.83
N ALA A 109 -8.37 14.52 6.23
CA ALA A 109 -7.16 14.85 6.97
C ALA A 109 -7.46 15.95 7.99
N LEU A 110 -8.09 17.04 7.55
CA LEU A 110 -8.47 18.16 8.41
C LEU A 110 -9.37 17.72 9.55
N TRP A 111 -10.43 16.96 9.26
CA TRP A 111 -11.33 16.43 10.28
C TRP A 111 -10.61 15.51 11.27
N SER A 112 -9.81 14.57 10.77
CA SER A 112 -9.11 13.59 11.62
C SER A 112 -8.10 14.25 12.55
N ILE A 113 -7.40 15.27 12.04
CA ILE A 113 -6.45 16.07 12.82
C ILE A 113 -7.17 16.92 13.85
N GLY A 114 -8.28 17.55 13.48
CA GLY A 114 -9.09 18.30 14.43
C GLY A 114 -9.56 17.42 15.58
N VAL A 115 -10.06 16.21 15.30
CA VAL A 115 -10.47 15.24 16.32
C VAL A 115 -9.30 14.81 17.20
N ALA A 116 -8.16 14.44 16.61
CA ALA A 116 -6.97 14.05 17.37
C ALA A 116 -6.46 15.20 18.27
N GLY A 117 -6.45 16.42 17.73
CA GLY A 117 -6.08 17.65 18.44
C GLY A 117 -7.00 17.92 19.62
N VAL A 118 -8.32 17.86 19.41
CA VAL A 118 -9.32 18.02 20.47
C VAL A 118 -9.10 17.00 21.58
N VAL A 119 -8.94 15.73 21.24
CA VAL A 119 -8.74 14.68 22.25
C VAL A 119 -7.45 14.92 23.03
N ASN A 120 -6.32 15.17 22.36
CA ASN A 120 -5.05 15.48 23.03
C ASN A 120 -5.17 16.72 23.93
N GLY A 121 -5.86 17.75 23.47
CA GLY A 121 -6.10 18.97 24.22
C GLY A 121 -6.96 18.75 25.46
N MET A 122 -8.06 18.01 25.33
CA MET A 122 -8.89 17.60 26.47
C MET A 122 -8.10 16.78 27.47
N THR A 123 -7.26 15.88 26.97
CA THR A 123 -6.41 15.00 27.75
C THR A 123 -5.41 15.78 28.62
N ILE A 124 -4.78 16.83 28.09
CA ILE A 124 -3.96 17.76 28.89
C ILE A 124 -4.86 18.55 29.85
N GLY A 125 -5.99 19.05 29.35
CA GLY A 125 -6.95 19.85 30.10
C GLY A 125 -7.53 19.16 31.33
N LEU A 126 -7.61 17.83 31.35
CA LEU A 126 -8.02 17.04 32.51
C LEU A 126 -7.22 17.36 33.77
N MET A 127 -5.93 17.72 33.62
CA MET A 127 -5.06 18.10 34.75
C MET A 127 -5.49 19.41 35.43
N LEU A 128 -6.26 20.24 34.73
CA LEU A 128 -6.77 21.53 35.19
C LEU A 128 -8.28 21.46 35.53
N GLY A 129 -8.86 20.26 35.59
CA GLY A 129 -10.28 20.04 35.86
C GLY A 129 -11.20 20.23 34.65
N PRO A 130 -12.53 20.24 34.85
CA PRO A 130 -13.51 20.25 33.75
C PRO A 130 -13.42 21.47 32.82
N ALA A 131 -13.15 22.66 33.38
CA ALA A 131 -12.93 23.86 32.58
C ALA A 131 -11.66 23.75 31.72
N GLY A 132 -10.62 23.13 32.26
CA GLY A 132 -9.38 22.81 31.55
C GLY A 132 -9.62 21.93 30.33
N MET A 133 -10.53 20.96 30.39
CA MET A 133 -10.88 20.11 29.25
C MET A 133 -11.45 20.91 28.07
N ILE A 134 -12.34 21.88 28.35
CA ILE A 134 -12.99 22.70 27.31
C ILE A 134 -11.97 23.62 26.65
N ILE A 135 -11.16 24.29 27.46
CA ILE A 135 -10.08 25.17 26.98
C ILE A 135 -9.05 24.35 26.20
N GLY A 136 -8.63 23.22 26.76
CA GLY A 136 -7.71 22.28 26.16
C GLY A 136 -8.20 21.77 24.81
N ALA A 137 -9.48 21.40 24.68
CA ALA A 137 -10.08 20.99 23.41
C ALA A 137 -9.90 22.03 22.30
N ALA A 138 -10.21 23.30 22.60
CA ALA A 138 -10.10 24.40 21.65
C ALA A 138 -8.64 24.64 21.21
N PHE A 139 -7.72 24.71 22.18
CA PHE A 139 -6.29 24.85 21.88
C PHE A 139 -5.75 23.66 21.12
N GLY A 140 -6.10 22.44 21.52
CA GLY A 140 -5.70 21.21 20.86
C GLY A 140 -6.12 21.18 19.39
N ALA A 141 -7.34 21.63 19.07
CA ALA A 141 -7.80 21.77 17.69
C ALA A 141 -6.92 22.75 16.89
N VAL A 142 -6.63 23.94 17.44
CA VAL A 142 -5.82 24.96 16.77
C VAL A 142 -4.36 24.50 16.57
N PHE A 143 -3.75 23.94 17.61
CA PHE A 143 -2.37 23.42 17.56
C PHE A 143 -2.21 22.19 16.67
N SER A 144 -3.30 21.54 16.28
CA SER A 144 -3.27 20.42 15.35
C SER A 144 -3.17 20.86 13.87
N LEU A 145 -3.53 22.10 13.54
CA LEU A 145 -3.58 22.59 12.15
C LEU A 145 -2.25 22.47 11.37
N PRO A 146 -1.06 22.71 11.95
CA PRO A 146 0.20 22.52 11.25
C PRO A 146 0.46 21.09 10.76
N PHE A 147 -0.24 20.09 11.33
CA PHE A 147 -0.10 18.68 10.93
C PHE A 147 -0.96 18.30 9.71
N VAL A 148 -1.84 19.19 9.21
CA VAL A 148 -2.73 18.93 8.07
C VAL A 148 -1.97 18.52 6.81
N PRO A 149 -0.91 19.23 6.38
CA PRO A 149 -0.14 18.84 5.19
C PRO A 149 0.49 17.45 5.32
N ALA A 150 0.99 17.12 6.52
CA ALA A 150 1.62 15.85 6.82
C ALA A 150 0.63 14.68 6.67
N LEU A 151 -0.56 14.77 7.29
CA LEU A 151 -1.55 13.71 7.18
C LEU A 151 -2.15 13.61 5.78
N ALA A 152 -2.36 14.76 5.12
CA ALA A 152 -2.79 14.79 3.72
C ALA A 152 -1.81 14.04 2.82
N ALA A 153 -0.49 14.18 3.02
CA ALA A 153 0.52 13.44 2.26
C ALA A 153 0.39 11.92 2.42
N VAL A 154 0.15 11.44 3.66
CA VAL A 154 -0.06 10.01 3.94
C VAL A 154 -1.36 9.50 3.31
N LEU A 155 -2.45 10.26 3.40
CA LEU A 155 -3.73 9.90 2.78
C LEU A 155 -3.65 9.91 1.25
N LEU A 156 -2.94 10.87 0.65
CA LEU A 156 -2.70 10.89 -0.79
C LEU A 156 -1.87 9.68 -1.24
N ALA A 157 -0.87 9.25 -0.44
CA ALA A 157 -0.14 8.02 -0.70
C ALA A 157 -1.04 6.78 -0.56
N ALA A 158 -1.89 6.73 0.47
CA ALA A 158 -2.83 5.64 0.69
C ALA A 158 -3.86 5.53 -0.44
N ASN A 159 -4.34 6.66 -0.97
CA ASN A 159 -5.27 6.72 -2.10
C ASN A 159 -4.69 6.15 -3.40
N ARG A 160 -3.36 6.04 -3.52
CA ARG A 160 -2.73 5.38 -4.67
C ARG A 160 -2.86 3.85 -4.55
N VAL A 161 -3.02 3.31 -3.35
CA VAL A 161 -3.10 1.87 -3.15
C VAL A 161 -4.46 1.34 -3.64
N GLY A 162 -4.42 0.27 -4.44
CA GLY A 162 -5.61 -0.33 -5.04
C GLY A 162 -5.86 0.10 -6.49
N ARG A 163 -5.12 1.09 -7.01
CA ARG A 163 -5.20 1.46 -8.44
C ARG A 163 -4.62 0.40 -9.38
N ALA A 164 -3.70 -0.40 -8.86
CA ALA A 164 -3.00 -1.43 -9.60
C ALA A 164 -3.45 -2.79 -9.09
N ARG A 165 -3.44 -3.78 -10.00
CA ARG A 165 -3.84 -5.15 -9.65
C ARG A 165 -3.07 -5.66 -8.44
N ALA A 166 -3.82 -6.24 -7.52
CA ALA A 166 -3.36 -7.05 -6.41
C ALA A 166 -2.10 -7.88 -6.73
N GLY A 167 -1.02 -7.71 -5.96
CA GLY A 167 0.22 -8.47 -6.10
C GLY A 167 1.20 -7.98 -7.18
N SER A 168 0.81 -7.03 -8.02
CA SER A 168 1.68 -6.42 -9.03
C SER A 168 2.84 -5.62 -8.43
N ILE A 169 3.84 -5.32 -9.26
CA ILE A 169 5.00 -4.49 -8.87
C ILE A 169 4.53 -3.10 -8.41
N VAL A 170 3.59 -2.49 -9.13
CA VAL A 170 3.05 -1.16 -8.78
C VAL A 170 2.26 -1.21 -7.48
N ALA A 171 1.42 -2.23 -7.26
CA ALA A 171 0.69 -2.37 -6.01
C ALA A 171 1.62 -2.46 -4.79
N ARG A 172 2.76 -3.17 -4.92
CA ARG A 172 3.79 -3.20 -3.86
C ARG A 172 4.48 -1.85 -3.67
N ALA A 173 4.79 -1.14 -4.75
CA ALA A 173 5.38 0.19 -4.69
C ALA A 173 4.43 1.20 -4.01
N ASP A 174 3.13 1.16 -4.31
CA ASP A 174 2.14 2.03 -3.69
C ASP A 174 2.01 1.77 -2.17
N ARG A 175 2.05 0.50 -1.75
CA ARG A 175 2.06 0.15 -0.32
C ARG A 175 3.31 0.68 0.40
N ARG A 176 4.46 0.62 -0.27
CA ARG A 176 5.72 1.19 0.23
C ARG A 176 5.67 2.72 0.31
N ALA A 177 5.03 3.38 -0.64
CA ALA A 177 4.89 4.83 -0.67
C ALA A 177 4.15 5.38 0.57
N VAL A 178 3.19 4.63 1.12
CA VAL A 178 2.52 4.99 2.39
C VAL A 178 3.53 5.07 3.53
N TRP A 179 4.36 4.03 3.68
CA TRP A 179 5.38 3.99 4.73
C TRP A 179 6.49 5.04 4.52
N ALA A 180 6.86 5.30 3.27
CA ALA A 180 7.81 6.36 2.94
C ALA A 180 7.25 7.73 3.33
N ALA A 181 5.98 8.00 3.00
CA ALA A 181 5.30 9.25 3.36
C ALA A 181 5.21 9.41 4.88
N THR A 182 4.85 8.36 5.62
CA THR A 182 4.80 8.37 7.08
C THR A 182 6.17 8.64 7.70
N SER A 183 7.21 7.97 7.23
CA SER A 183 8.57 8.16 7.74
C SER A 183 9.09 9.57 7.45
N ALA A 184 8.81 10.10 6.26
CA ALA A 184 9.16 11.47 5.89
C ALA A 184 8.43 12.52 6.75
N VAL A 185 7.15 12.29 7.04
CA VAL A 185 6.35 13.14 7.93
C VAL A 185 6.93 13.15 9.35
N ILE A 186 7.26 11.97 9.88
CA ILE A 186 7.88 11.84 11.20
C ILE A 186 9.23 12.58 11.24
N ALA A 187 10.08 12.37 10.24
CA ALA A 187 11.37 13.04 10.15
C ALA A 187 11.22 14.56 10.09
N LEU A 188 10.33 15.06 9.23
CA LEU A 188 10.06 16.49 9.11
C LEU A 188 9.53 17.07 10.41
N ALA A 189 8.59 16.39 11.09
CA ALA A 189 8.03 16.85 12.36
C ALA A 189 9.11 16.98 13.45
N VAL A 190 10.01 16.00 13.57
CA VAL A 190 11.13 16.04 14.52
C VAL A 190 12.07 17.21 14.21
N LEU A 191 12.39 17.43 12.93
CA LEU A 191 13.30 18.49 12.50
C LEU A 191 12.67 19.88 12.70
N THR A 192 11.40 20.05 12.33
CA THR A 192 10.67 21.31 12.53
C THR A 192 10.49 21.62 14.01
N ALA A 193 10.18 20.63 14.85
CA ALA A 193 10.08 20.82 16.29
C ALA A 193 11.41 21.33 16.88
N ARG A 194 12.55 20.79 16.42
CA ARG A 194 13.87 21.28 16.83
C ARG A 194 14.09 22.75 16.43
N VAL A 195 13.81 23.10 15.17
CA VAL A 195 14.01 24.46 14.65
C VAL A 195 13.13 25.47 15.39
N LEU A 196 11.87 25.12 15.68
CA LEU A 196 10.93 26.04 16.31
C LEU A 196 11.14 26.19 17.82
N PHE A 197 11.49 25.11 18.52
CA PHE A 197 11.50 25.10 19.99
C PHE A 197 12.91 25.16 20.60
N GLY A 198 13.98 25.03 19.80
CA GLY A 198 15.36 25.27 20.22
C GLY A 198 15.93 24.32 21.29
N ALA A 199 15.10 23.47 21.90
CA ALA A 199 15.47 22.61 23.01
C ALA A 199 16.01 21.24 22.54
N PRO A 200 16.96 20.63 23.28
CA PRO A 200 17.39 19.26 23.06
C PRO A 200 16.28 18.30 23.52
N LEU A 201 15.26 18.11 22.68
CA LEU A 201 14.47 16.87 22.63
C LEU A 201 15.43 15.72 22.89
N ALA A 202 15.28 14.98 24.00
CA ALA A 202 16.22 13.96 24.49
C ALA A 202 17.22 13.54 23.40
N PRO A 203 18.43 14.15 23.37
CA PRO A 203 19.20 14.31 22.12
C PRO A 203 19.49 12.97 21.45
N GLU A 204 19.59 11.91 22.23
CA GLU A 204 19.77 10.52 21.80
C GLU A 204 18.51 9.95 21.11
N LEU A 205 17.32 10.12 21.70
CA LEU A 205 16.07 9.54 21.18
C LEU A 205 15.61 10.25 19.90
N GLY A 206 15.69 11.59 19.87
CA GLY A 206 15.38 12.37 18.68
C GLY A 206 16.28 12.01 17.50
N ARG A 207 17.60 11.84 17.76
CA ARG A 207 18.56 11.34 16.76
C ARG A 207 18.22 9.93 16.30
N ALA A 208 17.96 9.01 17.24
CA ALA A 208 17.66 7.63 16.92
C ALA A 208 16.40 7.52 16.05
N VAL A 209 15.32 8.21 16.41
CA VAL A 209 14.07 8.23 15.63
C VAL A 209 14.28 8.85 14.24
N ALA A 210 14.99 9.99 14.17
CA ALA A 210 15.28 10.64 12.89
C ALA A 210 16.21 9.78 11.99
N ALA A 211 17.23 9.14 12.58
CA ALA A 211 18.13 8.23 11.87
C ALA A 211 17.40 6.98 11.37
N VAL A 212 16.55 6.36 12.20
CA VAL A 212 15.73 5.22 11.81
C VAL A 212 14.74 5.61 10.71
N GLY A 213 14.12 6.79 10.82
CA GLY A 213 13.24 7.33 9.79
C GLY A 213 13.96 7.55 8.45
N LEU A 214 15.13 8.19 8.48
CA LEU A 214 15.98 8.38 7.30
C LEU A 214 16.44 7.06 6.70
N ALA A 215 16.87 6.10 7.53
CA ALA A 215 17.28 4.78 7.09
C ALA A 215 16.12 4.01 6.45
N ALA A 216 14.91 4.09 7.01
CA ALA A 216 13.72 3.49 6.43
C ALA A 216 13.37 4.11 5.06
N VAL A 217 13.40 5.46 4.95
CA VAL A 217 13.20 6.15 3.66
C VAL A 217 14.28 5.74 2.65
N GLY A 218 15.54 5.65 3.07
CA GLY A 218 16.67 5.21 2.24
C GLY A 218 16.49 3.78 1.72
N ALA A 219 16.10 2.85 2.60
CA ALA A 219 15.81 1.47 2.21
C ALA A 219 14.65 1.39 1.20
N LEU A 220 13.57 2.14 1.42
CA LEU A 220 12.43 2.20 0.50
C LEU A 220 12.84 2.78 -0.87
N PHE A 221 13.65 3.84 -0.88
CA PHE A 221 14.21 4.42 -2.10
C PHE A 221 15.02 3.40 -2.91
N VAL A 222 15.88 2.61 -2.26
CA VAL A 222 16.67 1.56 -2.93
C VAL A 222 15.75 0.49 -3.52
N VAL A 223 14.73 0.05 -2.79
CA VAL A 223 13.79 -0.96 -3.28
C VAL A 223 13.01 -0.45 -4.51
N ASP A 224 12.61 0.82 -4.52
CA ASP A 224 11.91 1.43 -5.65
C ASP A 224 12.85 1.65 -6.85
N ALA A 225 14.13 1.99 -6.61
CA ALA A 225 15.15 2.06 -7.65
C ALA A 225 15.39 0.69 -8.33
N VAL A 226 15.48 -0.38 -7.53
CA VAL A 226 15.60 -1.75 -8.05
C VAL A 226 14.36 -2.15 -8.83
N ALA A 227 13.16 -1.80 -8.35
CA ALA A 227 11.92 -2.06 -9.08
C ALA A 227 11.88 -1.32 -10.42
N LEU A 228 12.29 -0.05 -10.45
CA LEU A 228 12.40 0.74 -11.68
C LEU A 228 13.42 0.13 -12.65
N ALA A 229 14.60 -0.25 -12.17
CA ALA A 229 15.63 -0.90 -12.98
C ALA A 229 15.12 -2.21 -13.60
N ARG A 230 14.36 -3.02 -12.85
CA ARG A 230 13.70 -4.23 -13.37
C ARG A 230 12.70 -3.92 -14.47
N VAL A 231 11.89 -2.86 -14.33
CA VAL A 231 10.93 -2.45 -15.38
C VAL A 231 11.65 -1.89 -16.61
N LEU A 232 12.78 -1.19 -16.43
CA LEU A 232 13.59 -0.62 -17.52
C LEU A 232 14.43 -1.66 -18.26
N THR A 233 14.72 -2.82 -17.65
CA THR A 233 15.44 -3.93 -18.30
C THR A 233 14.53 -4.88 -19.08
N LEU A 234 13.21 -4.73 -18.96
CA LEU A 234 12.29 -5.47 -19.84
C LEU A 234 12.57 -5.10 -21.31
N PRO A 235 12.51 -6.05 -22.26
CA PRO A 235 12.65 -5.73 -23.68
C PRO A 235 11.61 -4.70 -24.09
N ARG A 236 12.00 -3.68 -24.86
CA ARG A 236 11.02 -2.90 -25.63
C ARG A 236 10.68 -3.75 -26.85
N GLY A 237 9.84 -4.76 -26.66
CA GLY A 237 9.30 -5.48 -27.80
C GLY A 237 8.62 -4.45 -28.71
N PRO A 238 8.91 -4.43 -30.01
CA PRO A 238 8.16 -3.57 -30.92
C PRO A 238 6.70 -3.91 -30.68
N MET A 239 5.90 -2.89 -30.32
CA MET A 239 4.47 -2.95 -30.52
C MET A 239 4.31 -3.02 -32.03
N ALA A 240 4.54 -4.20 -32.62
CA ALA A 240 3.81 -4.56 -33.80
C ALA A 240 2.36 -4.46 -33.32
N ALA A 241 1.78 -3.27 -33.50
CA ALA A 241 0.37 -3.16 -33.77
C ALA A 241 0.14 -4.34 -34.69
N GLY A 242 -0.59 -5.34 -34.19
CA GLY A 242 -1.17 -6.30 -35.09
C GLY A 242 -1.97 -5.43 -36.03
N GLU A 243 -1.39 -5.05 -37.17
CA GLU A 243 -2.11 -4.88 -38.40
C GLU A 243 -3.11 -6.03 -38.36
N GLY A 244 -4.39 -5.67 -38.30
CA GLY A 244 -5.51 -6.59 -38.31
C GLY A 244 -5.56 -7.34 -39.64
N GLY A 245 -4.49 -8.05 -39.97
CA GLY A 245 -4.35 -8.95 -41.09
C GLY A 245 -4.87 -10.31 -40.65
N GLY A 246 -6.19 -10.44 -40.71
CA GLY A 246 -6.88 -11.72 -40.70
C GLY A 246 -7.17 -12.25 -39.31
N ALA A 247 -8.45 -12.23 -38.97
CA ALA A 247 -9.06 -13.32 -38.21
C ALA A 247 -8.86 -14.64 -38.99
N GLY A 248 -7.62 -15.15 -38.98
CA GLY A 248 -7.38 -16.56 -39.16
C GLY A 248 -7.88 -17.20 -37.88
N GLU A 249 -9.15 -17.59 -37.90
CA GLU A 249 -9.75 -18.58 -37.02
C GLU A 249 -8.70 -19.68 -36.84
N ILE A 250 -7.99 -19.67 -35.71
CA ILE A 250 -7.25 -20.84 -35.28
C ILE A 250 -8.35 -21.78 -34.83
N GLU A 251 -8.91 -22.48 -35.81
CA GLU A 251 -9.62 -23.72 -35.62
C GLU A 251 -8.60 -24.60 -34.88
N VAL A 252 -8.68 -24.58 -33.55
CA VAL A 252 -8.10 -25.62 -32.74
C VAL A 252 -8.95 -26.82 -33.09
N GLU A 253 -8.53 -27.52 -34.14
CA GLU A 253 -9.00 -28.84 -34.48
C GLU A 253 -8.68 -29.71 -33.27
N VAL A 254 -9.61 -29.73 -32.32
CA VAL A 254 -9.67 -30.72 -31.25
C VAL A 254 -9.99 -31.99 -31.99
N GLY A 255 -8.94 -32.65 -32.49
CA GLY A 255 -9.01 -33.94 -33.14
C GLY A 255 -9.72 -34.90 -32.20
N GLY A 256 -11.03 -35.05 -32.41
CA GLY A 256 -11.84 -36.10 -31.87
C GLY A 256 -11.37 -37.40 -32.51
N ARG A 257 -10.32 -37.99 -31.96
CA ARG A 257 -10.04 -39.40 -32.19
C ARG A 257 -10.79 -40.17 -31.12
N GLY A 258 -12.03 -40.51 -31.47
CA GLY A 258 -12.74 -41.58 -30.80
C GLY A 258 -11.96 -42.88 -30.97
N GLU A 259 -11.63 -43.50 -29.85
CA GLU A 259 -11.48 -44.95 -29.77
C GLU A 259 -12.39 -45.40 -28.61
N ALA A 260 -13.60 -45.78 -29.00
CA ALA A 260 -14.39 -46.72 -28.23
C ALA A 260 -13.66 -48.06 -28.27
N GLY A 261 -13.21 -48.55 -27.12
CA GLY A 261 -12.42 -49.78 -27.04
C GLY A 261 -12.35 -50.32 -25.62
N GLU A 262 -13.31 -51.19 -25.32
CA GLU A 262 -13.22 -52.36 -24.45
C GLU A 262 -13.01 -52.20 -22.92
N LEU A 263 -14.04 -52.71 -22.24
CA LEU A 263 -14.02 -53.21 -20.87
C LEU A 263 -12.94 -54.29 -20.71
N GLY A 264 -12.01 -54.09 -19.78
CA GLY A 264 -10.99 -55.07 -19.42
C GLY A 264 -10.57 -54.95 -17.96
N GLU A 265 -11.10 -55.88 -17.17
CA GLU A 265 -10.72 -56.42 -15.87
C GLU A 265 -9.79 -55.69 -14.88
N LEU A 266 -10.28 -55.73 -13.65
CA LEU A 266 -9.61 -55.66 -12.35
C LEU A 266 -8.18 -56.23 -12.32
N GLY A 267 -7.23 -55.39 -11.92
CA GLY A 267 -5.90 -55.79 -11.46
C GLY A 267 -5.48 -54.95 -10.27
N GLU A 268 -5.72 -55.48 -9.06
CA GLU A 268 -5.05 -55.05 -7.83
C GLU A 268 -3.55 -55.31 -7.97
N GLY A 269 -2.71 -54.27 -7.82
CA GLY A 269 -1.28 -54.46 -7.84
C GLY A 269 -0.47 -53.17 -7.70
N GLU A 270 0.21 -53.06 -6.57
CA GLU A 270 1.44 -52.30 -6.36
C GLU A 270 1.38 -50.77 -6.20
N THR A 271 1.30 -50.44 -4.92
CA THR A 271 1.99 -49.38 -4.16
C THR A 271 3.39 -48.99 -4.67
N GLY A 272 3.46 -48.35 -5.84
CA GLY A 272 4.62 -47.58 -6.28
C GLY A 272 4.58 -46.15 -5.74
N SER A 273 5.17 -45.93 -4.56
CA SER A 273 5.42 -44.60 -3.96
C SER A 273 6.45 -43.80 -4.79
N GLY A 274 6.08 -43.43 -6.01
CA GLY A 274 6.80 -42.49 -6.87
C GLY A 274 6.18 -41.10 -6.81
N ARG A 275 6.18 -40.46 -5.62
CA ARG A 275 5.97 -39.00 -5.51
C ARG A 275 7.18 -38.27 -6.07
N SER A 276 7.44 -38.45 -7.36
CA SER A 276 8.25 -37.53 -8.14
C SER A 276 7.48 -36.22 -8.15
N ALA A 277 7.96 -35.27 -7.38
CA ALA A 277 7.57 -33.88 -7.44
C ALA A 277 7.90 -33.37 -8.85
N ALA A 278 7.03 -33.67 -9.81
CA ALA A 278 6.88 -32.95 -11.05
C ALA A 278 6.38 -31.54 -10.69
N ARG A 279 7.28 -30.75 -10.08
CA ARG A 279 7.26 -29.30 -10.20
C ARG A 279 7.32 -29.04 -11.69
N GLY A 280 6.15 -28.88 -12.32
CA GLY A 280 6.00 -28.49 -13.70
C GLY A 280 6.76 -27.18 -13.92
N ARG A 281 8.02 -27.32 -14.34
CA ARG A 281 9.04 -26.27 -14.43
C ARG A 281 8.94 -25.52 -15.76
N GLY A 282 7.71 -25.33 -16.24
CA GLY A 282 7.42 -24.77 -17.56
C GLY A 282 6.36 -23.66 -17.56
N MET A 283 5.98 -23.14 -16.39
CA MET A 283 5.24 -21.88 -16.34
C MET A 283 6.24 -20.75 -16.46
N GLY A 284 6.33 -20.15 -17.65
CA GLY A 284 7.14 -18.96 -17.90
C GLY A 284 6.93 -17.87 -16.84
N GLU A 285 7.96 -17.06 -16.62
CA GLU A 285 7.94 -15.98 -15.63
C GLU A 285 6.77 -15.03 -15.93
N ARG A 286 5.79 -14.96 -15.02
CA ARG A 286 4.66 -14.03 -15.14
C ARG A 286 5.03 -12.75 -14.38
N ILE A 287 5.21 -11.65 -15.12
CA ILE A 287 5.46 -10.33 -14.52
C ILE A 287 4.22 -9.48 -14.69
N ASP A 288 3.56 -9.18 -13.57
CA ASP A 288 2.43 -8.27 -13.56
C ASP A 288 2.88 -6.87 -13.13
N LEU A 289 2.80 -5.92 -14.07
CA LEU A 289 3.07 -4.51 -13.83
C LEU A 289 1.88 -3.83 -13.14
N GLY A 290 0.67 -4.38 -13.25
CA GLY A 290 -0.51 -3.96 -12.50
C GLY A 290 -1.25 -2.76 -13.02
N LEU A 291 -0.71 -2.01 -14.00
CA LEU A 291 -1.34 -0.83 -14.60
C LEU A 291 -1.70 -1.09 -16.06
N GLY A 292 -2.99 -1.01 -16.40
CA GLY A 292 -3.51 -1.24 -17.76
C GLY A 292 -3.90 -2.69 -18.04
N ASP A 293 -4.73 -2.87 -19.05
CA ASP A 293 -5.26 -4.19 -19.45
C ASP A 293 -4.45 -4.87 -20.55
N GLU A 294 -3.43 -4.20 -21.08
CA GLU A 294 -2.53 -4.72 -22.10
C GLU A 294 -1.84 -6.01 -21.60
N VAL A 295 -1.97 -7.10 -22.36
CA VAL A 295 -1.29 -8.36 -22.08
C VAL A 295 -0.27 -8.58 -23.20
N GLN A 296 1.02 -8.44 -22.88
CA GLN A 296 2.10 -8.81 -23.77
C GLN A 296 2.53 -10.25 -23.47
N VAL A 297 2.30 -11.15 -24.42
CA VAL A 297 2.78 -12.53 -24.34
C VAL A 297 4.05 -12.64 -25.16
N GLU A 298 5.20 -12.76 -24.48
CA GLU A 298 6.47 -13.00 -25.14
C GLU A 298 6.68 -14.51 -25.27
N VAL A 299 6.44 -15.02 -26.47
CA VAL A 299 6.71 -16.42 -26.81
C VAL A 299 8.18 -16.54 -27.19
N VAL A 300 9.04 -16.88 -26.22
CA VAL A 300 10.45 -17.15 -26.51
C VAL A 300 10.55 -18.49 -27.22
N ARG A 301 11.27 -18.54 -28.34
CA ARG A 301 11.57 -19.81 -29.02
C ARG A 301 12.36 -20.71 -28.05
N PRO A 302 11.91 -21.94 -27.80
CA PRO A 302 12.62 -22.83 -26.90
C PRO A 302 14.04 -23.04 -27.42
N THR A 303 15.04 -22.75 -26.58
CA THR A 303 16.46 -22.95 -26.87
C THR A 303 16.87 -24.43 -26.86
N HIS A 304 15.99 -25.32 -26.39
CA HIS A 304 16.19 -26.76 -26.44
C HIS A 304 15.14 -27.45 -27.31
N ALA A 305 15.61 -28.27 -28.26
CA ALA A 305 14.84 -28.97 -29.29
C ALA A 305 13.94 -30.12 -28.79
N TYR A 306 13.62 -30.18 -27.49
CA TYR A 306 12.81 -31.26 -26.96
C TYR A 306 11.31 -30.93 -27.06
N ARG A 307 10.70 -31.45 -28.13
CA ARG A 307 9.27 -31.41 -28.50
C ARG A 307 8.78 -30.03 -28.97
N GLY A 308 8.41 -29.96 -30.25
CA GLY A 308 8.03 -28.76 -31.01
C GLY A 308 6.80 -27.96 -30.54
N THR A 309 6.43 -28.02 -29.27
CA THR A 309 5.43 -27.13 -28.66
C THR A 309 6.08 -25.79 -28.31
N ARG A 310 5.55 -24.70 -28.87
CA ARG A 310 5.91 -23.33 -28.45
C ARG A 310 5.58 -23.17 -26.96
N GLN A 311 6.59 -22.90 -26.12
CA GLN A 311 6.36 -22.63 -24.70
C GLN A 311 6.27 -21.11 -24.48
N ILE A 312 5.26 -20.68 -23.72
CA ILE A 312 5.15 -19.28 -23.27
C ILE A 312 6.20 -19.07 -22.20
N ALA A 313 7.29 -18.40 -22.56
CA ALA A 313 8.39 -18.17 -21.64
C ALA A 313 8.16 -16.98 -20.70
N ARG A 314 7.38 -15.98 -21.14
CA ARG A 314 7.06 -14.82 -20.31
C ARG A 314 5.72 -14.20 -20.66
N MET A 315 4.95 -13.83 -19.64
CA MET A 315 3.71 -13.08 -19.79
C MET A 315 3.84 -11.79 -18.98
N VAL A 316 3.92 -10.66 -19.68
CA VAL A 316 3.98 -9.33 -19.06
C VAL A 316 2.60 -8.71 -19.18
N ARG A 317 1.94 -8.42 -18.06
CA ARG A 317 0.65 -7.73 -18.04
C ARG A 317 0.83 -6.30 -17.57
N GLY A 318 0.29 -5.35 -18.33
CA GLY A 318 0.27 -3.93 -18.05
C GLY A 318 1.18 -3.09 -18.96
N ASN A 319 0.93 -1.79 -18.96
CA ASN A 319 1.67 -0.81 -19.74
C ASN A 319 2.96 -0.41 -19.01
N ARG A 320 4.10 -0.73 -19.63
CA ARG A 320 5.44 -0.46 -19.10
C ARG A 320 5.73 1.02 -18.87
N GLU A 321 5.31 1.88 -19.78
CA GLU A 321 5.60 3.32 -19.71
C GLU A 321 4.89 3.95 -18.52
N ARG A 322 3.62 3.57 -18.29
CA ARG A 322 2.86 4.00 -17.11
C ARG A 322 3.49 3.50 -15.82
N ALA A 323 3.89 2.23 -15.77
CA ALA A 323 4.59 1.66 -14.60
C ALA A 323 5.93 2.37 -14.32
N ALA A 324 6.72 2.64 -15.36
CA ALA A 324 7.99 3.35 -15.23
C ALA A 324 7.80 4.81 -14.79
N ALA A 325 6.81 5.54 -15.35
CA ALA A 325 6.51 6.91 -14.96
C ALA A 325 6.11 7.00 -13.48
N VAL A 326 5.28 6.06 -13.01
CA VAL A 326 4.90 5.94 -11.61
C VAL A 326 6.11 5.69 -10.70
N LEU A 327 6.97 4.74 -11.07
CA LEU A 327 8.15 4.40 -10.27
C LEU A 327 9.16 5.54 -10.24
N ARG A 328 9.33 6.30 -11.34
CA ARG A 328 10.16 7.51 -11.36
C ARG A 328 9.61 8.59 -10.43
N ALA A 329 8.30 8.80 -10.41
CA ALA A 329 7.68 9.77 -9.52
C ALA A 329 7.89 9.38 -8.04
N ALA A 330 7.74 8.09 -7.70
CA ALA A 330 8.03 7.58 -6.36
C ALA A 330 9.50 7.77 -5.98
N LEU A 331 10.42 7.45 -6.90
CA LEU A 331 11.87 7.61 -6.70
C LEU A 331 12.26 9.09 -6.52
N ALA A 332 11.72 9.99 -7.33
CA ALA A 332 11.94 11.44 -7.18
C ALA A 332 11.46 11.94 -5.81
N GLN A 333 10.27 11.51 -5.37
CA GLN A 333 9.73 11.88 -4.06
C GLN A 333 10.61 11.35 -2.91
N GLY A 334 11.06 10.11 -2.99
CA GLY A 334 12.00 9.54 -2.01
C GLY A 334 13.35 10.25 -2.00
N GLY A 335 13.88 10.60 -3.17
CA GLY A 335 15.13 11.36 -3.30
C GLY A 335 15.04 12.76 -2.69
N ILE A 336 13.93 13.48 -2.92
CA ILE A 336 13.67 14.79 -2.30
C ILE A 336 13.61 14.66 -0.77
N ALA A 337 12.90 13.64 -0.25
CA ALA A 337 12.80 13.42 1.19
C ALA A 337 14.18 13.12 1.83
N LEU A 338 15.02 12.31 1.17
CA LEU A 338 16.39 12.05 1.61
C LEU A 338 17.26 13.30 1.55
N ALA A 339 17.17 14.09 0.49
CA ALA A 339 17.95 15.32 0.34
C ALA A 339 17.60 16.34 1.44
N ILE A 340 16.31 16.53 1.72
CA ILE A 340 15.84 17.41 2.81
C ILE A 340 16.33 16.88 4.15
N GLY A 341 16.14 15.59 4.43
CA GLY A 341 16.57 15.01 5.70
C GLY A 341 18.08 15.05 5.89
N ALA A 342 18.88 14.85 4.83
CA ALA A 342 20.34 14.97 4.88
C ALA A 342 20.80 16.43 5.08
N ALA A 343 20.18 17.39 4.40
CA ALA A 343 20.48 18.81 4.57
C ALA A 343 20.21 19.27 6.02
N LEU A 344 19.07 18.85 6.56
CA LEU A 344 18.69 19.13 7.95
C LEU A 344 19.51 18.32 8.97
N TRP A 345 20.25 17.30 8.54
CA TRP A 345 21.19 16.56 9.40
C TRP A 345 22.56 17.24 9.51
N GLY A 346 22.95 18.08 8.55
CA GLY A 346 24.31 18.62 8.47
C GLY A 346 24.62 19.81 9.39
N GLU A 347 23.68 20.76 9.51
CA GLU A 347 23.90 22.00 10.25
C GLU A 347 23.62 21.95 11.75
N PRO A 348 22.52 21.33 12.23
CA PRO A 348 22.15 21.47 13.63
C PRO A 348 22.82 20.46 14.58
N TRP A 349 23.67 19.56 14.09
CA TRP A 349 24.31 18.48 14.88
C TRP A 349 25.83 18.58 15.02
N LYS A 350 26.43 19.65 14.49
CA LYS A 350 27.77 20.09 14.89
C LYS A 350 27.67 20.88 16.19
#